data_AF-A0A960JMD9-F1
#
_entry.id   AF-A0A960JMD9-F1
#
_cell.length_a   1.000
_cell.length_b   1.000
_cell.length_c   1.000
_cell.angle_alpha   90.00
_cell.angle_beta   90.00
_cell.angle_gamma   90.00
#
_symmetry.space_group_name_H-M   'P 1'
#
loop_
_entity.id
_entity.type
_entity.pdbx_description
1 polymer ?
#
loop_
_entity_poly.entity_id
_entity_poly.type
_entity_poly.pdbx_seq_one_letter_code
_entity_poly.pdbx_strand_id
1 'polypeptide(L)'
;LANVPTYLLWDRDQRNEVLARLDQLVVKPVAEAGGYGLVIGPEATDEELATLATTIEADPRNWIAQEVVPLSRHPTLCNDRLEGRHVDLRPFVLGTDEPTAIPGGLTRVALRKGSLVVNSSQGGGSKDTWVLAAEGEADLDIDIDADDPAPITEEV
;
A
#
# COMPACT_ATOMS: atom_id res chain seq x y z
N LEU A 1 0.80 8.04 14.47
CA LEU A 1 1.78 6.94 14.32
C LEU A 1 3.03 7.53 13.67
N ALA A 2 4.23 7.06 14.02
CA ALA A 2 5.44 7.49 13.29
C ALA A 2 5.44 6.88 11.88
N ASN A 3 6.01 7.58 10.91
CA ASN A 3 6.26 7.01 9.60
C ASN A 3 7.21 5.82 9.72
N VAL A 4 7.06 4.84 8.83
CA VAL A 4 7.95 3.69 8.77
C VAL A 4 9.36 4.19 8.42
N PRO A 5 10.41 3.82 9.19
CA PRO A 5 11.79 4.13 8.83
C PRO A 5 12.08 3.70 7.39
N THR A 6 12.57 4.64 6.60
CA THR A 6 12.80 4.46 5.17
C THR A 6 14.24 4.81 4.85
N TYR A 7 14.95 3.83 4.28
CA TYR A 7 16.35 3.92 3.90
C TYR A 7 16.48 4.27 2.43
N LEU A 8 17.36 5.23 2.14
CA LEU A 8 17.63 5.76 0.81
C LEU A 8 18.90 5.11 0.28
N LEU A 9 18.80 4.20 -0.69
CA LEU A 9 19.94 3.35 -1.04
C LEU A 9 21.01 4.09 -1.87
N TRP A 10 20.75 5.32 -2.33
CA TRP A 10 21.79 6.20 -2.88
C TRP A 10 22.74 6.75 -1.81
N ASP A 11 22.33 6.77 -0.54
CA ASP A 11 23.22 7.06 0.57
C ASP A 11 24.05 5.81 0.88
N ARG A 12 25.38 5.97 0.86
CA ARG A 12 26.30 4.84 0.96
C ARG A 12 26.19 4.12 2.29
N ASP A 13 26.02 4.84 3.39
CA ASP A 13 26.03 4.25 4.72
C ASP A 13 24.71 3.50 4.97
N GLN A 14 23.58 4.10 4.58
CA GLN A 14 22.29 3.43 4.62
C GLN A 14 22.25 2.20 3.70
N ARG A 15 22.82 2.29 2.50
CA ARG A 15 22.91 1.14 1.60
C ARG A 15 23.71 -0.01 2.21
N ASN A 16 24.87 0.26 2.78
CA ASN A 16 25.70 -0.78 3.40
C ASN A 16 24.97 -1.46 4.56
N GLU A 17 24.26 -0.68 5.37
CA GLU A 17 23.41 -1.21 6.45
C GLU A 17 22.32 -2.13 5.87
N VAL A 18 21.59 -1.67 4.85
CA VAL A 18 20.52 -2.44 4.21
C VAL A 18 21.03 -3.73 3.58
N LEU A 19 22.14 -3.67 2.82
CA LEU A 19 22.74 -4.84 2.17
C LEU A 19 23.17 -5.91 3.19
N ALA A 20 23.57 -5.52 4.40
CA ALA A 20 23.97 -6.43 5.46
C ALA A 20 22.80 -7.18 6.12
N ARG A 21 21.54 -6.75 5.90
CA ARG A 21 20.33 -7.35 6.49
C ARG A 21 19.12 -7.36 5.55
N LEU A 22 19.35 -7.62 4.26
CA LEU A 22 18.29 -7.65 3.25
C LEU A 22 17.15 -8.62 3.59
N ASP A 23 17.48 -9.72 4.27
CA ASP A 23 16.56 -10.75 4.76
C ASP A 23 15.58 -10.24 5.84
N GLN A 24 15.76 -9.02 6.35
CA GLN A 24 14.95 -8.44 7.42
C GLN A 24 14.11 -7.24 6.95
N LEU A 25 14.26 -6.81 5.70
CA LEU A 25 13.71 -5.57 5.20
C LEU A 25 12.73 -5.80 4.04
N VAL A 26 11.89 -4.81 3.76
CA VAL A 26 11.13 -4.72 2.52
C VAL A 26 11.87 -3.77 1.59
N VAL A 27 12.25 -4.24 0.40
CA VAL A 27 12.91 -3.42 -0.62
C VAL A 27 12.00 -3.24 -1.80
N LYS A 28 11.88 -2.01 -2.30
CA LYS A 28 11.04 -1.68 -3.45
C LYS A 28 11.67 -0.62 -4.34
N PRO A 29 11.39 -0.66 -5.65
CA PRO A 29 11.81 0.38 -6.55
C PRO A 29 11.09 1.71 -6.26
N VAL A 30 11.74 2.82 -6.58
CA VAL A 30 11.20 4.17 -6.34
C VAL A 30 10.14 4.55 -7.37
N ALA A 31 10.38 4.21 -8.64
CA ALA A 31 9.58 4.70 -9.76
C ALA A 31 8.50 3.71 -10.27
N GLU A 32 8.48 2.47 -9.79
CA GLU A 32 7.50 1.49 -10.29
C GLU A 32 6.16 1.58 -9.55
N ALA A 33 5.09 1.80 -10.32
CA ALA A 33 3.72 1.68 -9.84
C ALA A 33 3.29 0.20 -9.85
N GLY A 34 2.58 -0.23 -8.81
CA GLY A 34 1.97 -1.57 -8.77
C GLY A 34 2.81 -2.68 -8.14
N GLY A 35 3.78 -2.36 -7.28
CA GLY A 35 4.47 -3.37 -6.46
C GLY A 35 5.28 -4.40 -7.24
N TYR A 36 5.53 -4.17 -8.53
CA TYR A 36 6.56 -4.89 -9.26
C TYR A 36 7.93 -4.54 -8.67
N GLY A 37 8.82 -5.54 -8.62
CA GLY A 37 10.13 -5.42 -7.96
C GLY A 37 10.11 -5.33 -6.44
N LEU A 38 8.94 -5.49 -5.77
CA LEU A 38 8.87 -5.58 -4.32
C LEU A 38 9.46 -6.91 -3.83
N VAL A 39 10.47 -6.84 -2.96
CA VAL A 39 11.03 -8.00 -2.27
C VAL A 39 10.76 -7.87 -0.78
N ILE A 40 10.15 -8.90 -0.20
CA ILE A 40 9.95 -9.04 1.25
C ILE A 40 11.06 -9.94 1.76
N GLY A 41 12.10 -9.35 2.34
CA GLY A 41 13.30 -10.06 2.79
C GLY A 41 13.04 -11.37 3.54
N PRO A 42 12.18 -11.36 4.58
CA PRO A 42 11.90 -12.57 5.35
C PRO A 42 11.20 -13.70 4.58
N GLU A 43 10.61 -13.40 3.43
CA GLU A 43 9.91 -14.37 2.57
C GLU A 43 10.72 -14.73 1.31
N ALA A 44 11.83 -14.06 1.06
CA ALA A 44 12.67 -14.23 -0.12
C ALA A 44 13.70 -15.35 0.07
N THR A 45 14.05 -16.00 -1.03
CA THR A 45 15.13 -16.98 -1.10
C THR A 45 16.50 -16.30 -1.17
N ASP A 46 17.56 -17.02 -0.79
CA ASP A 46 18.94 -16.51 -0.89
C ASP A 46 19.31 -16.07 -2.32
N GLU A 47 18.78 -16.75 -3.34
CA GLU A 47 18.99 -16.40 -4.76
C GLU A 47 18.31 -15.07 -5.13
N GLU A 48 17.08 -14.86 -4.66
CA GLU A 48 16.35 -13.60 -4.85
C GLU A 48 17.06 -12.45 -4.12
N LEU A 49 17.55 -12.68 -2.90
CA LEU A 49 18.30 -11.68 -2.13
C LEU A 49 19.63 -11.32 -2.81
N ALA A 50 20.38 -12.31 -3.32
CA ALA A 50 21.62 -12.06 -4.05
C ALA A 50 21.40 -11.28 -5.36
N THR A 51 20.32 -11.61 -6.08
CA THR A 51 19.91 -10.88 -7.29
C THR A 51 19.55 -9.44 -6.94
N LEU A 52 18.73 -9.26 -5.89
CA LEU A 52 18.34 -7.94 -5.40
C LEU A 52 19.57 -7.10 -5.03
N ALA A 53 20.51 -7.64 -4.26
CA ALA A 53 21.74 -6.95 -3.89
C ALA A 53 22.51 -6.43 -5.12
N THR A 54 22.65 -7.27 -6.15
CA THR A 54 23.31 -6.90 -7.41
C THR A 54 22.57 -5.75 -8.11
N THR A 55 21.23 -5.78 -8.14
CA THR A 55 20.43 -4.70 -8.75
C THR A 55 20.48 -3.38 -7.97
N ILE A 56 20.55 -3.44 -6.63
CA ILE A 56 20.72 -2.26 -5.77
C ILE A 56 22.08 -1.62 -6.00
N GLU A 57 23.15 -2.42 -6.10
CA GLU A 57 24.49 -1.90 -6.34
C GLU A 57 24.64 -1.26 -7.72
N ALA A 58 23.94 -1.78 -8.73
CA ALA A 58 23.96 -1.28 -10.09
C ALA A 58 23.25 0.08 -10.24
N ASP A 59 22.10 0.28 -9.58
CA ASP A 59 21.36 1.55 -9.61
C ASP A 59 20.74 1.88 -8.23
N PRO A 60 21.56 2.30 -7.25
CA PRO A 60 21.10 2.50 -5.87
C PRO A 60 20.06 3.61 -5.72
N ARG A 61 19.98 4.54 -6.68
CA ARG A 61 19.02 5.65 -6.63
C ARG A 61 17.59 5.18 -6.91
N ASN A 62 17.44 4.07 -7.61
CA ASN A 62 16.13 3.52 -7.97
C ASN A 62 15.51 2.67 -6.87
N TRP A 63 16.14 2.53 -5.70
CA TRP A 63 15.68 1.65 -4.64
C TRP A 63 15.54 2.35 -3.29
N ILE A 64 14.55 1.92 -2.52
CA ILE A 64 14.43 2.20 -1.10
C ILE A 64 14.19 0.91 -0.32
N ALA A 65 14.60 0.91 0.95
CA ALA A 65 14.26 -0.16 1.89
C ALA A 65 13.44 0.40 3.06
N GLN A 66 12.58 -0.42 3.63
CA GLN A 66 11.76 -0.08 4.79
C GLN A 66 11.74 -1.24 5.77
N GLU A 67 11.58 -0.91 7.06
CA GLU A 67 11.31 -1.92 8.08
C GLU A 67 10.01 -2.69 7.75
N VAL A 68 10.02 -4.01 7.96
CA VAL A 68 8.83 -4.85 7.72
C VAL A 68 7.75 -4.45 8.72
N VAL A 69 6.62 -3.95 8.22
CA VAL A 69 5.47 -3.63 9.05
C VAL A 69 4.51 -4.82 9.08
N PRO A 70 4.17 -5.36 10.26
CA PRO A 70 3.14 -6.38 10.34
C PRO A 70 1.79 -5.76 9.99
N LEU A 71 1.25 -6.12 8.82
CA LEU A 71 -0.08 -5.67 8.41
C LEU A 71 -1.14 -6.32 9.29
N SER A 72 -2.16 -5.55 9.66
CA SER A 72 -3.33 -6.09 10.36
C SER A 72 -4.03 -7.15 9.50
N ARG A 73 -4.64 -8.15 10.15
CA ARG A 73 -5.40 -9.20 9.49
C ARG A 73 -6.89 -9.00 9.69
N HIS A 74 -7.66 -9.15 8.62
CA HIS A 74 -9.11 -9.09 8.65
C HIS A 74 -9.72 -10.43 8.20
N PRO A 75 -10.84 -10.89 8.80
CA PRO A 75 -11.57 -12.06 8.31
C PRO A 75 -11.91 -11.96 6.82
N THR A 76 -11.58 -13.01 6.08
CA THR A 76 -11.81 -13.12 4.63
C THR A 76 -12.23 -14.54 4.31
N LEU A 77 -13.33 -14.67 3.57
CA LEU A 77 -13.84 -15.96 3.11
C LEU A 77 -12.90 -16.52 2.03
N CYS A 78 -12.24 -17.63 2.35
CA CYS A 78 -11.33 -18.36 1.46
C CYS A 78 -11.77 -19.83 1.43
N ASN A 79 -12.10 -20.38 0.26
CA ASN A 79 -12.49 -21.80 0.11
C ASN A 79 -13.52 -22.25 1.17
N ASP A 80 -14.62 -21.49 1.29
CA ASP A 80 -15.73 -21.72 2.24
C ASP A 80 -15.36 -21.66 3.73
N ARG A 81 -14.21 -21.08 4.08
CA ARG A 81 -13.78 -20.87 5.47
C ARG A 81 -13.38 -19.43 5.71
N LEU A 82 -13.69 -18.91 6.90
CA LEU A 82 -13.18 -17.62 7.33
C LEU A 82 -11.73 -17.77 7.81
N GLU A 83 -10.82 -17.08 7.14
CA GLU A 83 -9.42 -17.00 7.52
C GLU A 83 -8.96 -15.56 7.65
N GLY A 84 -7.99 -15.30 8.54
CA GLY A 84 -7.34 -13.99 8.60
C GLY A 84 -6.46 -13.77 7.36
N ARG A 85 -6.65 -12.65 6.68
CA ARG A 85 -5.80 -12.19 5.56
C ARG A 85 -5.30 -10.77 5.83
N HIS A 86 -4.08 -10.47 5.40
CA HIS A 86 -3.52 -9.13 5.58
C HIS A 86 -4.30 -8.13 4.73
N VAL A 87 -4.58 -6.97 5.32
CA VAL A 87 -5.29 -5.88 4.67
C VAL A 87 -4.49 -4.60 4.75
N ASP A 88 -4.71 -3.73 3.78
CA ASP A 88 -4.29 -2.34 3.86
C ASP A 88 -5.47 -1.41 3.55
N LEU A 89 -5.39 -0.18 4.06
CA LEU A 89 -6.42 0.83 3.87
C LEU A 89 -5.81 2.03 3.17
N ARG A 90 -6.46 2.46 2.08
CA ARG A 90 -6.15 3.71 1.39
C ARG A 90 -7.32 4.69 1.59
N PRO A 91 -7.22 5.62 2.55
CA PRO A 91 -8.16 6.73 2.64
C PRO A 91 -7.90 7.74 1.52
N PHE A 92 -8.89 8.59 1.25
CA PHE A 92 -8.78 9.69 0.30
C PHE A 92 -9.01 11.02 1.02
N VAL A 93 -8.13 11.98 0.77
CA VAL A 93 -8.20 13.34 1.32
C VAL A 93 -8.49 14.30 0.18
N LEU A 94 -9.53 15.12 0.34
CA LEU A 94 -9.87 16.20 -0.58
C LEU A 94 -9.05 17.43 -0.22
N GLY A 95 -8.22 17.89 -1.15
CA GLY A 95 -7.40 19.08 -0.99
C GLY A 95 -8.17 20.34 -1.36
N THR A 96 -8.94 20.88 -0.41
CA THR A 96 -9.56 22.21 -0.48
C THR A 96 -8.79 23.17 0.44
N ASP A 97 -9.31 24.39 0.65
CA ASP A 97 -8.79 25.30 1.68
C ASP A 97 -8.79 24.65 3.08
N GLU A 98 -9.68 23.68 3.30
CA GLU A 98 -9.76 22.84 4.50
C GLU A 98 -9.65 21.34 4.15
N PRO A 99 -8.43 20.76 4.15
CA PRO A 99 -8.22 19.37 3.77
C PRO A 99 -9.04 18.40 4.61
N THR A 100 -9.90 17.61 3.94
CA THR A 100 -10.86 16.72 4.61
C THR A 100 -10.72 15.29 4.12
N ALA A 101 -10.65 14.33 5.05
CA ALA A 101 -10.69 12.90 4.73
C ALA A 101 -12.14 12.43 4.54
N ILE A 102 -12.43 11.72 3.46
CA ILE A 102 -13.75 11.12 3.23
C ILE A 102 -13.95 9.98 4.23
N PRO A 103 -15.14 9.80 4.84
CA PRO A 103 -15.46 8.70 5.75
C PRO A 103 -15.57 7.36 5.00
N GLY A 104 -14.43 6.85 4.54
CA GLY A 104 -14.32 5.63 3.76
C GLY A 104 -12.91 5.45 3.21
N GLY A 105 -12.79 4.59 2.20
CA GLY A 105 -11.52 4.34 1.54
C GLY A 105 -11.51 3.00 0.82
N LEU A 106 -10.44 2.76 0.09
CA LEU A 106 -10.19 1.47 -0.55
C LEU A 106 -9.46 0.56 0.42
N THR A 107 -10.14 -0.48 0.92
CA THR A 107 -9.46 -1.58 1.63
C THR A 107 -9.04 -2.63 0.61
N ARG A 108 -7.76 -3.00 0.60
CA ARG A 108 -7.26 -4.12 -0.22
C ARG A 108 -6.91 -5.30 0.68
N VAL A 109 -6.97 -6.50 0.12
CA VAL A 109 -6.73 -7.76 0.84
C VAL A 109 -5.78 -8.66 0.08
N ALA A 110 -4.76 -9.19 0.76
CA ALA A 110 -3.88 -10.22 0.21
C ALA A 110 -4.59 -11.57 0.30
N LEU A 111 -5.10 -12.10 -0.82
CA LEU A 111 -5.90 -13.33 -0.81
C LEU A 111 -5.06 -14.59 -0.58
N ARG A 112 -3.79 -14.58 -1.01
CA ARG A 112 -2.85 -15.68 -0.78
C ARG A 112 -2.52 -15.77 0.70
N LYS A 113 -2.63 -16.97 1.26
CA LYS A 113 -2.33 -17.23 2.67
C LYS A 113 -0.88 -16.84 3.00
N GLY A 114 -0.73 -16.02 4.04
CA GLY A 114 0.57 -15.55 4.53
C GLY A 114 1.18 -14.39 3.74
N SER A 115 0.64 -14.04 2.58
CA SER A 115 1.20 -12.97 1.76
C SER A 115 0.89 -11.58 2.35
N LEU A 116 1.85 -10.67 2.27
CA LEU A 116 1.67 -9.24 2.51
C LEU A 116 1.33 -8.45 1.23
N VAL A 117 1.30 -9.11 0.08
CA VAL A 117 1.05 -8.48 -1.21
C VAL A 117 -0.45 -8.31 -1.43
N VAL A 118 -0.92 -7.08 -1.31
CA VAL A 118 -2.33 -6.69 -1.49
C VAL A 118 -2.64 -6.14 -2.89
N ASN A 119 -1.66 -6.10 -3.80
CA ASN A 119 -1.89 -5.49 -5.10
C ASN A 119 -2.73 -6.39 -6.03
N SER A 120 -3.68 -5.79 -6.75
CA SER A 120 -4.64 -6.51 -7.59
C SER A 120 -3.99 -7.24 -8.76
N SER A 121 -2.92 -6.68 -9.34
CA SER A 121 -2.16 -7.33 -10.42
C SER A 121 -1.48 -8.64 -9.98
N GLN A 122 -1.34 -8.88 -8.68
CA GLN A 122 -0.70 -10.06 -8.10
C GLN A 122 -1.66 -10.89 -7.23
N GLY A 123 -2.96 -10.82 -7.53
CA GLY A 123 -3.98 -11.64 -6.84
C GLY A 123 -4.51 -11.03 -5.53
N GLY A 124 -4.33 -9.73 -5.33
CA GLY A 124 -5.02 -8.96 -4.30
C GLY A 124 -6.50 -8.76 -4.64
N GLY A 125 -7.34 -8.74 -3.60
CA GLY A 125 -8.75 -8.36 -3.69
C GLY A 125 -9.02 -7.01 -3.03
N SER A 126 -10.29 -6.60 -3.01
CA SER A 126 -10.76 -5.42 -2.27
C SER A 126 -11.89 -5.78 -1.30
N LYS A 127 -12.13 -4.87 -0.35
CA LYS A 127 -13.27 -4.90 0.57
C LYS A 127 -13.84 -3.49 0.69
N ASP A 128 -15.12 -3.41 0.99
CA ASP A 128 -15.74 -2.16 1.41
C ASP A 128 -15.18 -1.73 2.77
N THR A 129 -15.01 -0.42 2.94
CA THR A 129 -14.57 0.19 4.20
C THR A 129 -15.74 0.95 4.80
N TRP A 130 -16.26 0.48 5.92
CA TRP A 130 -17.34 1.16 6.62
C TRP A 130 -16.78 1.97 7.78
N VAL A 131 -17.04 3.28 7.78
CA VAL A 131 -16.77 4.17 8.90
C VAL A 131 -18.10 4.38 9.61
N LEU A 132 -18.16 4.02 10.89
CA LEU A 132 -19.38 4.19 11.67
C LEU A 132 -19.57 5.66 12.01
N ALA A 133 -20.80 6.16 11.87
CA ALA A 133 -21.17 7.47 12.37
C ALA A 133 -21.04 7.52 13.91
N ALA A 134 -20.70 8.69 14.46
CA ALA A 134 -20.79 8.89 15.89
C ALA A 134 -22.26 8.77 16.34
N GLU A 135 -22.50 8.21 17.53
CA GLU A 135 -23.86 8.14 18.08
C GLU A 135 -24.48 9.55 18.15
N GLY A 136 -25.54 9.78 17.37
CA GLY A 136 -26.25 11.07 17.32
C GLY A 136 -26.00 11.92 16.07
N GLU A 137 -25.07 11.54 15.19
CA GLU A 137 -24.93 12.14 13.85
C GLU A 137 -25.79 11.35 12.85
N ALA A 138 -27.05 11.75 12.72
CA ALA A 138 -27.88 11.35 11.59
C ALA A 138 -27.49 12.19 10.36
N ASP A 139 -27.35 11.51 9.22
CA ASP A 139 -27.14 12.03 7.87
C ASP A 139 -25.95 13.00 7.71
N LEU A 140 -24.82 12.42 7.31
CA LEU A 140 -23.92 13.16 6.43
C LEU A 140 -24.68 13.34 5.11
N ASP A 141 -25.34 14.49 4.95
CA ASP A 141 -25.72 15.02 3.65
C ASP A 141 -24.43 15.23 2.86
N ILE A 142 -23.94 14.15 2.24
CA ILE A 142 -23.04 14.27 1.11
C ILE A 142 -23.94 14.81 0.01
N ASP A 143 -24.04 16.14 -0.04
CA ASP A 143 -24.67 16.88 -1.13
C ASP A 143 -23.78 16.67 -2.37
N ILE A 144 -23.90 15.50 -2.98
CA ILE A 144 -23.50 15.31 -4.36
C ILE A 144 -24.61 15.99 -5.13
N ASP A 145 -24.47 17.30 -5.39
CA ASP A 145 -25.32 18.01 -6.34
C ASP A 145 -25.25 17.26 -7.67
N ALA A 146 -26.17 16.32 -7.87
CA ALA A 146 -26.32 15.55 -9.09
C ALA A 146 -27.01 16.38 -10.19
N ASP A 147 -27.32 17.64 -9.90
CA ASP A 147 -28.13 18.55 -10.71
C ASP A 147 -27.36 19.77 -11.26
N ASP A 148 -26.03 19.85 -11.10
CA ASP A 148 -25.20 20.80 -11.87
C ASP A 148 -24.42 20.08 -12.98
N PRO A 149 -25.05 19.83 -14.15
CA PRO A 149 -24.30 19.45 -15.34
C PRO A 149 -23.48 20.68 -15.74
N ALA A 150 -22.19 20.67 -15.42
CA ALA A 150 -21.23 21.59 -16.02
C ALA A 150 -21.52 21.70 -17.52
N PRO A 151 -21.68 22.91 -18.08
CA PRO A 151 -22.10 23.06 -19.46
C PRO A 151 -21.07 22.38 -20.36
N ILE A 152 -21.50 21.30 -21.02
CA ILE A 152 -20.76 20.70 -22.12
C ILE A 152 -20.83 21.71 -23.26
N THR A 153 -19.80 22.56 -23.37
CA THR A 153 -19.62 23.37 -24.56
C THR A 153 -19.21 22.43 -25.68
N GLU A 154 -20.18 22.02 -26.51
CA GLU A 154 -19.92 21.64 -27.88
C GLU A 154 -19.37 22.87 -28.61
N GLU A 155 -18.09 22.88 -28.93
CA GLU A 155 -17.59 23.61 -30.10
C GLU A 155 -16.97 22.62 -31.08
N VAL A 156 -17.41 22.79 -32.33
CA VAL A 156 -17.05 22.08 -33.56
C VAL A 156 -15.70 22.56 -34.08
#